data_AF-A0A6I3K7R1-F1
#
_entry.id   AF-A0A6I3K7R1-F1
#
_cell.length_a   1.000
_cell.length_b   1.000
_cell.length_c   1.000
_cell.angle_alpha   90.00
_cell.angle_beta   90.00
_cell.angle_gamma   90.00
#
_symmetry.space_group_name_H-M   'P 1'
#
loop_
_entity.id
_entity.type
_entity.pdbx_description
1 polymer ?
#
loop_
_entity_poly.entity_id
_entity_poly.type
_entity_poly.pdbx_seq_one_letter_code
_entity_poly.pdbx_strand_id
1 'polypeptide(L)'
;MPTTPKSYSELTDQIQRQLDSIVDMAVQVDRSGVTHVPLRSRWTVAGLLNHQRYVIRFWIANVVVGADLPVPWTDDSPHEDWNADPEVTVETFVDALRQEWEDALSLLATYPPGEPASQADEDGRHPTVDWVLSHLLAEVSRHAGHMDAVCEILELSPVD
;
A
#
# COMPACT_ATOMS: atom_id res chain seq x y z
N MET A 1 -2.66 24.47 27.82
CA MET A 1 -3.01 24.89 26.45
C MET A 1 -3.60 23.67 25.76
N PRO A 2 -4.76 23.76 25.09
CA PRO A 2 -5.21 22.64 24.27
C PRO A 2 -4.23 22.53 23.11
N THR A 3 -3.46 21.45 23.06
CA THR A 3 -2.63 21.11 21.92
C THR A 3 -3.56 20.92 20.74
N THR A 4 -3.41 21.72 19.69
CA THR A 4 -4.02 21.43 18.39
C THR A 4 -3.74 19.95 18.10
N PRO A 5 -4.75 19.10 17.85
CA PRO A 5 -4.51 17.71 17.49
C PRO A 5 -3.50 17.73 16.35
N LYS A 6 -2.41 16.97 16.46
CA LYS A 6 -1.51 16.82 15.32
C LYS A 6 -2.36 16.32 14.16
N SER A 7 -2.23 16.96 13.01
CA SER A 7 -2.82 16.43 11.79
C SER A 7 -1.90 15.29 11.31
N TYR A 8 -2.46 14.16 10.90
CA TYR A 8 -1.69 13.15 10.16
C TYR A 8 -1.33 13.60 8.75
N SER A 9 -1.73 14.80 8.32
CA SER A 9 -1.51 15.32 6.96
C SER A 9 -0.07 15.11 6.49
N GLU A 10 0.93 15.37 7.32
CA GLU A 10 2.32 15.18 6.89
C GLU A 10 2.68 13.71 6.56
N LEU A 11 2.12 12.73 7.27
CA LEU A 11 2.34 11.30 7.00
C LEU A 11 1.47 10.81 5.85
N THR A 12 0.18 11.15 5.84
CA THR A 12 -0.74 10.78 4.75
C THR A 12 -0.31 11.40 3.43
N ASP A 13 0.17 12.64 3.42
CA ASP A 13 0.69 13.30 2.22
C ASP A 13 1.99 12.65 1.75
N GLN A 14 2.82 12.15 2.67
CA GLN A 14 4.02 11.39 2.30
C GLN A 14 3.65 10.05 1.66
N ILE A 15 2.72 9.30 2.27
CA ILE A 15 2.22 8.03 1.71
C ILE A 15 1.62 8.27 0.33
N GLN A 16 0.76 9.28 0.18
CA GLN A 16 0.17 9.67 -1.11
C GLN A 16 1.24 9.90 -2.17
N ARG A 17 2.28 10.68 -1.86
CA ARG A 17 3.38 10.94 -2.82
C ARG A 17 4.10 9.66 -3.26
N GLN A 18 4.28 8.71 -2.36
CA GLN A 18 4.92 7.43 -2.70
C GLN A 18 3.98 6.55 -3.54
N LEU A 19 2.68 6.55 -3.25
CA LEU A 19 1.68 5.86 -4.06
C LEU A 19 1.58 6.45 -5.46
N ASP A 20 1.57 7.78 -5.58
CA ASP A 20 1.56 8.48 -6.88
C ASP A 20 2.80 8.10 -7.70
N SER A 21 3.99 8.10 -7.09
CA SER A 21 5.23 7.66 -7.74
C SER A 21 5.17 6.21 -8.23
N ILE A 22 4.62 5.28 -7.41
CA ILE A 22 4.38 3.90 -7.83
C ILE A 22 3.44 3.85 -9.04
N VAL A 23 2.35 4.61 -9.02
CA VAL A 23 1.36 4.65 -10.10
C VAL A 23 1.97 5.21 -11.38
N ASP A 24 2.71 6.32 -11.30
CA ASP A 24 3.34 6.96 -12.45
C ASP A 24 4.38 6.04 -13.12
N MET A 25 5.10 5.23 -12.34
CA MET A 25 5.96 4.18 -12.88
C MET A 25 5.16 3.02 -13.47
N ALA A 26 4.10 2.58 -12.78
CA ALA A 26 3.30 1.44 -13.21
C ALA A 26 2.54 1.70 -14.52
N VAL A 27 2.12 2.92 -14.82
CA VAL A 27 1.42 3.20 -16.10
C VAL A 27 2.36 3.20 -17.31
N GLN A 28 3.69 3.18 -17.09
CA GLN A 28 4.67 3.08 -18.18
C GLN A 28 4.91 1.64 -18.65
N VAL A 29 4.61 0.62 -17.82
CA VAL A 29 4.83 -0.77 -18.23
C VAL A 29 3.79 -1.19 -19.25
N ASP A 30 4.28 -1.79 -20.34
CA ASP A 30 3.41 -2.46 -21.29
C ASP A 30 2.79 -3.74 -20.67
N ARG A 31 1.87 -4.38 -21.41
CA ARG A 31 1.21 -5.61 -20.98
C ARG A 31 2.17 -6.73 -20.56
N SER A 32 3.40 -6.77 -21.10
CA SER A 32 4.41 -7.78 -20.73
C SER A 32 5.08 -7.45 -19.39
N GLY A 33 5.35 -6.16 -19.11
CA GLY A 33 5.89 -5.70 -17.83
C GLY A 33 4.92 -5.81 -16.64
N VAL A 34 3.61 -5.85 -16.92
CA VAL A 34 2.56 -6.10 -15.91
C VAL A 34 2.67 -7.49 -15.29
N THR A 35 3.14 -8.48 -16.06
CA THR A 35 3.11 -9.91 -15.70
C THR A 35 4.48 -10.58 -15.69
N HIS A 36 5.52 -9.88 -16.15
CA HIS A 36 6.88 -10.37 -16.13
C HIS A 36 7.88 -9.25 -15.85
N VAL A 37 8.56 -9.38 -14.71
CA VAL A 37 9.80 -8.65 -14.44
C VAL A 37 10.90 -9.70 -14.28
N PRO A 38 12.07 -9.56 -14.93
CA PRO A 38 13.14 -10.57 -14.89
C PRO A 38 13.90 -10.58 -13.54
N LEU A 39 13.16 -10.53 -12.43
CA LEU A 39 13.67 -10.61 -11.06
C LEU A 39 13.57 -12.04 -10.52
N ARG A 40 14.55 -12.43 -9.69
CA ARG A 40 14.53 -13.74 -9.01
C ARG A 40 13.41 -13.88 -7.98
N SER A 41 12.93 -12.75 -7.44
CA SER A 41 11.80 -12.68 -6.50
C SER A 41 10.47 -13.01 -7.16
N ARG A 42 10.38 -12.96 -8.50
CA ARG A 42 9.19 -13.28 -9.30
C ARG A 42 7.94 -12.41 -9.06
N TRP A 43 8.04 -11.34 -8.25
CA TRP A 43 6.95 -10.38 -8.16
C TRP A 43 6.80 -9.61 -9.48
N THR A 44 5.57 -9.15 -9.77
CA THR A 44 5.20 -8.43 -10.98
C THR A 44 4.63 -7.05 -10.63
N VAL A 45 4.59 -6.11 -11.58
CA VAL A 45 4.03 -4.78 -11.29
C VAL A 45 2.55 -4.87 -10.88
N ALA A 46 1.76 -5.75 -11.50
CA ALA A 46 0.39 -6.01 -11.05
C ALA A 46 0.33 -6.56 -9.63
N GLY A 47 1.19 -7.53 -9.30
CA GLY A 47 1.30 -8.09 -7.96
C GLY A 47 1.68 -7.04 -6.92
N LEU A 48 2.58 -6.11 -7.26
CA LEU A 48 2.97 -5.00 -6.37
C LEU A 48 1.80 -4.04 -6.10
N LEU A 49 1.09 -3.61 -7.14
CA LEU A 49 -0.08 -2.74 -6.97
C LEU A 49 -1.16 -3.41 -6.10
N ASN A 50 -1.40 -4.70 -6.33
CA ASN A 50 -2.36 -5.48 -5.57
C ASN A 50 -1.92 -5.67 -4.10
N HIS A 51 -0.63 -5.95 -3.88
CA HIS A 51 -0.04 -6.01 -2.54
C HIS A 51 -0.20 -4.68 -1.79
N GLN A 52 0.17 -3.54 -2.40
CA GLN A 52 0.04 -2.23 -1.77
C GLN A 52 -1.41 -1.94 -1.34
N ARG A 53 -2.36 -2.24 -2.21
CA ARG A 53 -3.79 -2.10 -1.91
C ARG A 53 -4.18 -2.90 -0.67
N TYR A 54 -3.88 -4.20 -0.64
CA TYR A 54 -4.30 -5.03 0.47
C TYR A 54 -3.55 -4.74 1.78
N VAL A 55 -2.28 -4.33 1.73
CA VAL A 55 -1.54 -3.87 2.90
C VAL A 55 -2.19 -2.63 3.51
N ILE A 56 -2.59 -1.65 2.69
CA ILE A 56 -3.34 -0.47 3.16
C ILE A 56 -4.66 -0.89 3.82
N ARG A 57 -5.44 -1.76 3.15
CA ARG A 57 -6.69 -2.30 3.69
C ARG A 57 -6.48 -2.92 5.06
N PHE A 58 -5.50 -3.82 5.17
CA PHE A 58 -5.25 -4.56 6.39
C PHE A 58 -4.92 -3.61 7.54
N TRP A 59 -3.98 -2.70 7.34
CA TRP A 59 -3.53 -1.81 8.41
C TRP A 59 -4.57 -0.78 8.80
N ILE A 60 -5.30 -0.20 7.85
CA ILE A 60 -6.28 0.85 8.15
C ILE A 60 -7.63 0.24 8.52
N ALA A 61 -8.26 -0.51 7.62
CA ALA A 61 -9.59 -1.03 7.87
C ALA A 61 -9.59 -2.16 8.92
N ASN A 62 -8.65 -3.09 8.87
CA ASN A 62 -8.71 -4.25 9.77
C ASN A 62 -8.03 -3.98 11.11
N VAL A 63 -6.83 -3.40 11.12
CA VAL A 63 -6.09 -3.16 12.36
C VAL A 63 -6.58 -1.92 13.09
N VAL A 64 -6.56 -0.74 12.45
CA VAL A 64 -6.99 0.51 13.11
C VAL A 64 -8.49 0.48 13.41
N VAL A 65 -9.33 0.22 12.40
CA VAL A 65 -10.80 0.32 12.55
C VAL A 65 -11.44 -0.96 13.12
N GLY A 66 -10.86 -2.14 12.87
CA GLY A 66 -11.48 -3.41 13.28
C GLY A 66 -12.62 -3.87 12.37
N ALA A 67 -12.63 -3.46 11.09
CA ALA A 67 -13.72 -3.69 10.14
C ALA A 67 -13.79 -5.12 9.56
N ASP A 68 -12.75 -5.95 9.75
CA ASP A 68 -12.67 -7.34 9.27
C ASP A 68 -12.99 -7.48 7.77
N LEU A 69 -12.44 -6.58 6.95
CA LEU A 69 -12.56 -6.63 5.49
C LEU A 69 -11.70 -7.76 4.92
N PRO A 70 -12.16 -8.42 3.83
CA PRO A 70 -11.44 -9.53 3.24
C PRO A 70 -10.07 -9.09 2.68
N VAL A 71 -9.07 -9.92 2.98
CA VAL A 71 -7.72 -9.92 2.41
C VAL A 71 -7.45 -11.30 1.79
N PRO A 72 -6.59 -11.41 0.76
CA PRO A 72 -6.44 -12.66 0.01
C PRO A 72 -5.56 -13.69 0.71
N TRP A 73 -4.70 -13.28 1.66
CA TRP A 73 -3.78 -14.19 2.33
C TRP A 73 -4.41 -14.94 3.50
N THR A 74 -3.75 -16.04 3.85
CA THR A 74 -4.03 -16.85 5.03
C THR A 74 -2.71 -17.22 5.71
N ASP A 75 -2.75 -17.80 6.90
CA ASP A 75 -1.54 -18.29 7.58
C ASP A 75 -0.77 -19.31 6.73
N ASP A 76 -1.47 -20.14 5.96
CA ASP A 76 -0.89 -21.13 5.05
C ASP A 76 -0.43 -20.53 3.71
N SER A 77 -0.84 -19.30 3.38
CA SER A 77 -0.51 -18.62 2.12
C SER A 77 -0.39 -17.11 2.36
N PRO A 78 0.72 -16.66 3.01
CA PRO A 78 0.88 -15.28 3.50
C PRO A 78 1.18 -14.26 2.39
N HIS A 79 1.35 -14.69 1.14
CA HIS A 79 1.75 -13.85 0.02
C HIS A 79 0.75 -13.90 -1.15
N GLU A 80 -0.48 -14.33 -0.88
CA GLU A 80 -1.52 -14.48 -1.91
C GLU A 80 -1.93 -13.14 -2.54
N ASP A 81 -1.66 -12.02 -1.86
CA ASP A 81 -1.84 -10.66 -2.37
C ASP A 81 -0.90 -10.29 -3.52
N TRP A 82 0.23 -10.99 -3.66
CA TRP A 82 1.12 -10.82 -4.80
C TRP A 82 0.61 -11.51 -6.08
N ASN A 83 -0.42 -12.35 -5.97
CA ASN A 83 -1.04 -12.97 -7.13
C ASN A 83 -1.97 -11.97 -7.81
N ALA A 84 -1.75 -11.77 -9.11
CA ALA A 84 -2.58 -10.90 -9.94
C ALA A 84 -2.97 -11.63 -11.23
N ASP A 85 -4.22 -11.43 -11.66
CA ASP A 85 -4.70 -11.99 -12.92
C ASP A 85 -3.99 -11.32 -14.10
N PRO A 86 -3.25 -12.06 -14.94
CA PRO A 86 -2.51 -11.50 -16.06
C PRO A 86 -3.39 -10.90 -17.17
N GLU A 87 -4.69 -11.23 -17.19
CA GLU A 87 -5.63 -10.68 -18.17
C GLU A 87 -6.16 -9.30 -17.78
N VAL A 88 -6.00 -8.89 -16.52
CA VAL A 88 -6.43 -7.59 -16.00
C VAL A 88 -5.40 -6.52 -16.38
N THR A 89 -5.90 -5.34 -16.77
CA THR A 89 -5.03 -4.23 -17.18
C THR A 89 -4.41 -3.51 -15.98
N VAL A 90 -3.27 -2.87 -16.18
CA VAL A 90 -2.58 -2.13 -15.12
C VAL A 90 -3.45 -1.00 -14.55
N GLU A 91 -4.24 -0.34 -15.40
CA GLU A 91 -5.15 0.73 -15.00
C GLU A 91 -6.19 0.23 -14.00
N THR A 92 -6.66 -1.01 -14.15
CA THR A 92 -7.62 -1.61 -13.20
C THR A 92 -6.99 -1.78 -11.82
N PHE A 93 -5.72 -2.18 -11.74
CA PHE A 93 -5.00 -2.28 -10.46
C PHE A 93 -4.70 -0.89 -9.86
N VAL A 94 -4.35 0.07 -10.70
CA VAL A 94 -4.14 1.47 -10.29
C VAL A 94 -5.42 2.07 -9.69
N ASP A 95 -6.56 1.91 -10.37
CA ASP A 95 -7.83 2.42 -9.89
C ASP A 95 -8.26 1.75 -8.57
N ALA A 96 -8.02 0.44 -8.44
CA ALA A 96 -8.29 -0.28 -7.20
C ALA A 96 -7.40 0.19 -6.04
N LEU A 97 -6.12 0.49 -6.29
CA LEU A 97 -5.21 1.04 -5.29
C LEU A 97 -5.63 2.45 -4.85
N ARG A 98 -5.97 3.32 -5.82
CA ARG A 98 -6.45 4.69 -5.55
C ARG A 98 -7.72 4.68 -4.71
N GLN A 99 -8.70 3.85 -5.10
CA GLN A 99 -9.95 3.73 -4.33
C GLN A 99 -9.69 3.27 -2.90
N GLU A 100 -8.82 2.27 -2.71
CA GLU A 100 -8.51 1.78 -1.36
C GLU A 100 -7.83 2.85 -0.50
N TRP A 101 -6.98 3.68 -1.10
CA TRP A 101 -6.36 4.79 -0.38
C TRP A 101 -7.37 5.89 -0.02
N GLU A 102 -8.30 6.22 -0.90
CA GLU A 102 -9.41 7.15 -0.61
C GLU A 102 -10.31 6.64 0.54
N ASP A 103 -10.62 5.34 0.52
CA ASP A 103 -11.38 4.68 1.58
C ASP A 103 -10.62 4.72 2.91
N ALA A 104 -9.32 4.45 2.88
CA ALA A 104 -8.44 4.53 4.04
C ALA A 104 -8.39 5.95 4.65
N LEU A 105 -8.28 6.99 3.81
CA LEU A 105 -8.33 8.38 4.27
C LEU A 105 -9.67 8.73 4.92
N SER A 106 -10.77 8.24 4.34
CA SER A 106 -12.11 8.44 4.88
C SER A 106 -12.29 7.79 6.26
N LEU A 107 -11.74 6.60 6.45
CA LEU A 107 -11.71 5.92 7.75
C LEU A 107 -10.85 6.70 8.76
N LEU A 108 -9.65 7.13 8.37
CA LEU A 108 -8.72 7.86 9.24
C LEU A 108 -9.27 9.19 9.77
N ALA A 109 -10.25 9.80 9.07
CA ALA A 109 -10.89 11.04 9.51
C ALA A 109 -11.52 10.94 10.91
N THR A 110 -11.84 9.73 11.39
CA THR A 110 -12.39 9.49 12.73
C THR A 110 -11.41 8.87 13.73
N TYR A 111 -10.14 8.67 13.35
CA TYR A 111 -9.11 8.01 14.18
C TYR A 111 -7.89 8.93 14.37
N PRO A 112 -7.81 9.72 15.46
CA PRO A 112 -6.79 10.74 15.63
C PRO A 112 -5.40 10.21 16.05
N PRO A 113 -4.37 11.10 15.97
CA PRO A 113 -3.26 11.23 16.90
C PRO A 113 -3.02 10.24 18.02
N GLY A 114 -2.26 9.16 17.86
CA GLY A 114 -1.84 8.34 19.01
C GLY A 114 -2.96 7.51 19.65
N GLU A 115 -4.16 7.47 19.06
CA GLU A 115 -5.18 6.52 19.48
C GLU A 115 -4.71 5.09 19.24
N PRO A 116 -4.99 4.15 20.15
CA PRO A 116 -4.71 2.74 19.94
C PRO A 116 -5.62 2.18 18.83
N ALA A 117 -5.05 1.33 17.99
CA ALA A 117 -5.78 0.53 17.02
C ALA A 117 -6.78 -0.43 17.70
N SER A 118 -7.82 -0.83 16.97
CA SER A 118 -8.83 -1.76 17.49
C SER A 118 -8.27 -3.17 17.71
N GLN A 119 -7.37 -3.62 16.83
CA GLN A 119 -6.73 -4.93 16.95
C GLN A 119 -5.39 -4.83 17.68
N ALA A 120 -5.09 -5.88 18.45
CA ALA A 120 -3.79 -6.04 19.10
C ALA A 120 -2.81 -6.82 18.19
N ASP A 121 -1.51 -6.55 18.35
CA ASP A 121 -0.45 -7.38 17.79
C ASP A 121 -0.33 -8.74 18.52
N GLU A 122 0.60 -9.58 18.06
CA GLU A 122 0.85 -10.91 18.64
C GLU A 122 1.26 -10.87 20.13
N ASP A 123 1.80 -9.75 20.60
CA ASP A 123 2.17 -9.52 22.01
C ASP A 123 1.02 -8.95 22.84
N GLY A 124 -0.17 -8.75 22.26
CA GLY A 124 -1.33 -8.15 22.90
C GLY A 124 -1.26 -6.62 23.02
N ARG A 125 -0.37 -5.95 22.28
CA ARG A 125 -0.24 -4.49 22.27
C ARG A 125 -1.07 -3.90 21.13
N HIS A 126 -1.77 -2.81 21.41
CA HIS A 126 -2.48 -2.06 20.37
C HIS A 126 -1.55 -1.00 19.77
N PRO A 127 -1.11 -1.15 18.50
CA PRO A 127 -0.31 -0.13 17.86
C PRO A 127 -1.09 1.17 17.76
N THR A 128 -0.44 2.31 17.92
CA THR A 128 -1.10 3.60 17.76
C THR A 128 -1.27 3.94 16.27
N VAL A 129 -2.25 4.80 15.94
CA VAL A 129 -2.50 5.18 14.53
C VAL A 129 -1.27 5.84 13.87
N ASP A 130 -0.48 6.63 14.60
CA ASP A 130 0.77 7.22 14.10
C ASP A 130 1.84 6.16 13.81
N TRP A 131 1.90 5.10 14.61
CA TRP A 131 2.76 3.97 14.36
C TRP A 131 2.33 3.22 13.09
N VAL A 132 1.03 2.99 12.91
CA VAL A 132 0.49 2.30 11.72
C VAL A 132 0.79 3.10 10.45
N LEU A 133 0.58 4.42 10.47
CA LEU A 133 0.91 5.28 9.32
C LEU A 133 2.42 5.34 9.06
N SER A 134 3.25 5.35 10.09
CA SER A 134 4.71 5.28 9.93
C SER A 134 5.16 3.95 9.31
N HIS A 135 4.52 2.84 9.72
CA HIS A 135 4.75 1.53 9.13
C HIS A 135 4.35 1.50 7.65
N LEU A 136 3.14 1.99 7.32
CA LEU A 136 2.69 2.09 5.93
C LEU A 136 3.64 2.94 5.08
N LEU A 137 4.11 4.10 5.58
CA LEU A 137 5.09 4.90 4.85
C LEU A 137 6.37 4.10 4.54
N ALA A 138 6.90 3.36 5.51
CA ALA A 138 8.09 2.53 5.30
C ALA A 138 7.83 1.43 4.25
N GLU A 139 6.67 0.78 4.31
CA GLU A 139 6.25 -0.24 3.34
C GLU A 139 6.11 0.35 1.93
N VAL A 140 5.34 1.45 1.76
CA VAL A 140 5.13 2.07 0.44
C VAL A 140 6.44 2.60 -0.13
N SER A 141 7.28 3.29 0.66
CA SER A 141 8.58 3.77 0.20
C SER A 141 9.52 2.64 -0.22
N ARG A 142 9.51 1.49 0.49
CA ARG A 142 10.28 0.31 0.09
C ARG A 142 9.85 -0.17 -1.30
N HIS A 143 8.54 -0.19 -1.56
CA HIS A 143 7.99 -0.66 -2.82
C HIS A 143 8.12 0.35 -3.97
N ALA A 144 8.13 1.65 -3.67
CA ALA A 144 8.52 2.67 -4.64
C ALA A 144 9.97 2.45 -5.12
N GLY A 145 10.91 2.22 -4.20
CA GLY A 145 12.31 1.90 -4.58
C GLY A 145 12.45 0.59 -5.36
N HIS A 146 11.59 -0.40 -5.12
CA HIS A 146 11.53 -1.61 -5.95
C HIS A 146 11.03 -1.30 -7.37
N MET A 147 10.04 -0.41 -7.51
CA MET A 147 9.56 0.04 -8.82
C MET A 147 10.63 0.82 -9.60
N ASP A 148 11.43 1.66 -8.92
CA ASP A 148 12.56 2.35 -9.56
C ASP A 148 13.52 1.35 -10.23
N ALA A 149 13.89 0.28 -9.51
CA ALA A 149 14.73 -0.78 -10.06
C ALA A 149 14.07 -1.51 -11.24
N VAL A 150 12.75 -1.69 -11.24
CA VAL A 150 12.01 -2.27 -12.37
C VAL A 150 12.05 -1.35 -13.58
N CYS A 151 11.86 -0.05 -13.38
CA CYS A 151 11.97 0.94 -14.44
C CYS A 151 13.37 0.92 -15.09
N GLU A 152 14.44 0.82 -14.29
CA GLU A 152 15.81 0.67 -14.82
C GLU A 152 15.98 -0.62 -15.64
N ILE A 153 15.48 -1.74 -15.14
CA ILE A 153 15.58 -3.06 -15.80
C ILE A 153 14.81 -3.10 -17.11
N LEU A 154 13.67 -2.43 -17.17
CA LEU A 154 12.79 -2.38 -18.34
C LEU A 154 13.09 -1.21 -19.27
N GLU A 155 14.13 -0.42 -18.99
CA GLU A 155 14.54 0.75 -19.77
C GLU A 155 13.40 1.79 -19.93
N LEU A 156 12.59 1.97 -18.87
CA LEU A 156 11.50 2.95 -18.83
C LEU A 156 12.02 4.36 -18.57
N SER A 157 11.18 5.37 -18.82
CA SER A 157 11.56 6.77 -18.59
C SER A 157 11.50 7.10 -17.10
N PRO A 158 12.40 7.98 -16.60
CA PRO A 158 12.29 8.49 -15.23
C PRO A 158 10.93 9.17 -15.02
N VAL A 159 10.36 9.01 -13.82
CA VAL A 159 9.24 9.83 -13.35
C VAL A 159 9.85 11.09 -12.71
N ASP A 160 9.43 12.26 -13.17
CA ASP A 160 9.90 13.57 -12.69
C ASP A 160 9.26 13.98 -11.34
#